data_AF-A0A2Z6RPL7-F1
#
_entry.id   AF-A0A2Z6RPL7-F1
#
_cell.length_a   1.000
_cell.length_b   1.000
_cell.length_c   1.000
_cell.angle_alpha   90.00
_cell.angle_beta   90.00
_cell.angle_gamma   90.00
#
_symmetry.space_group_name_H-M   'P 1'
#
loop_
_entity.id
_entity.type
_entity.pdbx_description
1 polymer ?
#
loop_
_entity_poly.entity_id
_entity_poly.type
_entity_poly.pdbx_seq_one_letter_code
_entity_poly.pdbx_strand_id
1 'polypeptide(L)'
;MATWITDFNVYTSNDRGCPDYFHGYEMHLQDLNEGHGGKYIYVGRKREKSSLKIRDAAVTSFSFLAFSNKQTEKPAGWEFWDYHDLSEGAGGKYIYMVWNKGENWLNPIVEIDLHVSETRENCEKKGVSWTRINQDLCEGSGGSYIWCYFFR
;
A
#
# COMPACT_ATOMS: atom_id res chain seq x y z
N MET A 1 22.36 0.68 8.33
CA MET A 1 22.37 -0.47 7.38
C MET A 1 21.04 -0.47 6.65
N ALA A 2 21.02 -0.70 5.35
CA ALA A 2 19.76 -0.72 4.59
C ALA A 2 18.85 -1.86 5.06
N THR A 3 17.55 -1.64 4.96
CA THR A 3 16.49 -2.63 5.21
C THR A 3 15.62 -2.77 3.98
N TRP A 4 15.18 -3.98 3.68
CA TRP A 4 14.19 -4.24 2.64
C TRP A 4 12.83 -4.53 3.26
N ILE A 5 11.77 -4.11 2.58
CA ILE A 5 10.42 -4.57 2.89
C ILE A 5 10.34 -6.03 2.48
N THR A 6 9.91 -6.89 3.41
CA THR A 6 9.71 -8.32 3.15
C THR A 6 8.25 -8.73 3.14
N ASP A 7 7.36 -7.87 3.65
CA ASP A 7 5.92 -8.15 3.65
C ASP A 7 5.08 -6.90 3.94
N PHE A 8 3.79 -6.98 3.61
CA PHE A 8 2.79 -5.97 3.95
C PHE A 8 1.64 -6.56 4.78
N ASN A 9 0.94 -5.69 5.50
CA ASN A 9 -0.29 -6.05 6.22
C ASN A 9 -1.23 -4.86 6.27
N VAL A 10 -2.54 -5.09 6.29
CA VAL A 10 -3.54 -4.05 6.45
C VAL A 10 -4.14 -4.09 7.86
N TYR A 11 -4.17 -2.93 8.51
CA TYR A 11 -4.92 -2.71 9.75
C TYR A 11 -6.22 -1.97 9.44
N THR A 12 -7.32 -2.49 9.95
CA THR A 12 -8.66 -1.93 9.76
C THR A 12 -9.36 -1.78 11.10
N SER A 13 -9.96 -0.61 11.33
CA SER A 13 -10.61 -0.25 12.60
C SER A 13 -11.89 0.55 12.38
N ASN A 14 -12.85 0.40 13.30
CA ASN A 14 -14.02 1.29 13.37
C ASN A 14 -13.71 2.58 14.17
N ASP A 15 -12.66 2.54 14.99
CA ASP A 15 -12.23 3.66 15.83
C ASP A 15 -10.99 4.34 15.22
N ARG A 16 -10.93 5.66 15.34
CA ARG A 16 -9.83 6.47 14.81
C ARG A 16 -8.52 6.08 15.49
N GLY A 17 -7.49 5.87 14.68
CA GLY A 17 -6.12 5.68 15.14
C GLY A 17 -5.50 4.42 14.56
N CYS A 18 -4.18 4.45 14.47
CA CYS A 18 -3.35 3.34 14.04
C CYS A 18 -2.30 3.06 15.11
N PRO A 19 -2.07 1.81 15.53
CA PRO A 19 -0.93 1.51 16.38
C PRO A 19 0.37 1.73 15.59
N ASP A 20 1.47 2.08 16.27
CA ASP A 20 2.78 2.19 15.60
C ASP A 20 3.23 0.85 14.99
N TYR A 21 2.83 -0.26 15.61
CA TYR A 21 3.08 -1.62 15.15
C TYR A 21 1.84 -2.50 15.24
N PHE A 22 1.57 -3.29 14.21
CA PHE A 22 0.51 -4.30 14.20
C PHE A 22 1.08 -5.62 13.70
N HIS A 23 0.98 -6.69 14.51
CA HIS A 23 1.51 -8.03 14.19
C HIS A 23 2.98 -8.06 13.69
N GLY A 24 3.82 -7.14 14.17
CA GLY A 24 5.23 -7.04 13.76
C GLY A 24 5.49 -6.24 12.48
N TYR A 25 4.47 -5.56 11.96
CA TYR A 25 4.55 -4.61 10.85
C TYR A 25 4.59 -3.20 11.42
N GLU A 26 5.51 -2.37 10.94
CA GLU A 26 5.50 -0.94 11.23
C GLU A 26 4.43 -0.27 10.39
N MET A 27 3.55 0.49 11.02
CA MET A 27 2.39 1.07 10.35
C MET A 27 2.70 2.43 9.72
N HIS A 28 2.18 2.65 8.52
CA HIS A 28 2.07 3.99 7.95
C HIS A 28 0.82 4.66 8.52
N LEU A 29 0.98 5.80 9.20
CA LEU A 29 -0.09 6.45 9.95
C LEU A 29 -1.12 7.23 9.09
N GLN A 30 -1.04 7.07 7.76
CA GLN A 30 -1.98 7.71 6.84
C GLN A 30 -3.22 6.83 6.72
N ASP A 31 -4.37 7.36 7.11
CA ASP A 31 -5.66 6.71 6.89
C ASP A 31 -6.01 6.77 5.40
N LEU A 32 -6.26 5.62 4.80
CA LEU A 32 -6.60 5.49 3.38
C LEU A 32 -8.03 5.94 3.06
N ASN A 33 -8.87 6.13 4.07
CA ASN A 33 -10.21 6.67 3.92
C ASN A 33 -10.34 8.10 4.46
N GLU A 34 -9.23 8.79 4.71
CA GLU A 34 -9.25 10.15 5.27
C GLU A 34 -10.08 11.10 4.40
N GLY A 35 -11.14 11.68 4.99
CA GLY A 35 -12.05 12.58 4.29
C GLY A 35 -13.21 11.91 3.53
N HIS A 36 -13.24 10.58 3.49
CA HIS A 36 -14.23 9.80 2.72
C HIS A 36 -15.22 9.02 3.59
N GLY A 37 -14.98 8.97 4.90
CA GLY A 37 -15.80 8.17 5.82
C GLY A 37 -15.51 6.67 5.71
N GLY A 38 -16.32 5.83 6.34
CA GLY A 38 -16.08 4.39 6.39
C GLY A 38 -15.11 4.00 7.51
N LYS A 39 -14.41 2.88 7.33
CA LYS A 39 -13.44 2.38 8.31
C LYS A 39 -12.11 3.14 8.22
N TYR A 40 -11.39 3.18 9.34
CA TYR A 40 -10.01 3.64 9.37
C TYR A 40 -9.09 2.51 8.87
N ILE A 41 -8.33 2.78 7.82
CA ILE A 41 -7.54 1.75 7.13
C ILE A 41 -6.10 2.23 6.94
N TYR A 42 -5.16 1.38 7.32
CA TYR A 42 -3.73 1.69 7.31
C TYR A 42 -2.91 0.54 6.76
N VAL A 43 -1.82 0.88 6.06
CA VAL A 43 -0.88 -0.11 5.51
C VAL A 43 0.34 -0.21 6.42
N GLY A 44 0.66 -1.43 6.83
CA GLY A 44 1.87 -1.81 7.56
C GLY A 44 2.89 -2.49 6.66
N ARG A 45 4.16 -2.32 7.00
CA ARG A 45 5.30 -2.95 6.32
C ARG A 45 6.19 -3.68 7.31
N LYS A 46 6.58 -4.90 6.96
CA LYS A 46 7.61 -5.65 7.67
C LYS A 46 8.94 -5.40 7.00
N ARG A 47 9.98 -5.12 7.80
CA ARG A 47 11.32 -4.83 7.31
C ARG A 47 12.37 -5.72 7.93
N GLU A 48 13.31 -6.14 7.10
CA GLU A 48 14.43 -6.95 7.50
C GLU A 48 15.73 -6.37 6.96
N LYS A 49 16.84 -6.65 7.66
CA LYS A 49 18.17 -6.17 7.26
C LYS A 49 18.55 -6.74 5.89
N SER A 50 18.88 -5.86 4.95
CA SER A 50 19.23 -6.22 3.59
C SER A 50 20.42 -7.18 3.54
N SER A 51 20.25 -8.33 2.89
CA SER A 51 21.31 -9.30 2.61
C SER A 51 20.91 -10.22 1.46
N LEU A 52 21.87 -10.82 0.77
CA LEU A 52 21.58 -11.79 -0.29
C LEU A 52 20.74 -12.99 0.20
N LYS A 53 20.81 -13.33 1.50
CA LYS A 53 20.04 -14.42 2.09
C LYS A 53 18.53 -14.16 2.14
N ILE A 54 18.11 -12.89 2.15
CA ILE A 54 16.70 -12.50 2.23
C ILE A 54 16.15 -11.98 0.90
N ARG A 55 16.94 -12.04 -0.19
CA ARG A 55 16.55 -11.49 -1.49
C ARG A 55 15.23 -12.09 -1.99
N ASP A 56 15.07 -13.39 -1.86
CA ASP A 56 13.87 -14.10 -2.33
C ASP A 56 12.64 -13.76 -1.47
N ALA A 57 12.84 -13.33 -0.23
CA ALA A 57 11.78 -12.89 0.67
C ALA A 57 11.48 -11.38 0.56
N ALA A 58 12.29 -10.62 -0.17
CA ALA A 58 12.11 -9.19 -0.29
C ALA A 58 11.03 -8.85 -1.31
N VAL A 59 10.18 -7.88 -0.98
CA VAL A 59 9.17 -7.35 -1.90
C VAL A 59 9.89 -6.66 -3.06
N THR A 60 9.59 -7.11 -4.27
CA THR A 60 10.18 -6.60 -5.51
C THR A 60 9.17 -5.89 -6.38
N SER A 61 7.87 -6.14 -6.24
CA SER A 61 6.84 -5.33 -6.88
C SER A 61 5.59 -5.33 -6.03
N PHE A 62 4.83 -4.23 -6.07
CA PHE A 62 3.49 -4.15 -5.49
C PHE A 62 2.65 -3.15 -6.28
N SER A 63 1.34 -3.28 -6.14
CA SER A 63 0.37 -2.36 -6.71
C SER A 63 -0.87 -2.31 -5.83
N PHE A 64 -1.73 -1.35 -6.15
CA PHE A 64 -3.13 -1.36 -5.73
C PHE A 64 -3.99 -1.61 -6.96
N LEU A 65 -5.05 -2.40 -6.79
CA LEU A 65 -5.96 -2.77 -7.87
C LEU A 65 -7.38 -2.39 -7.49
N ALA A 66 -8.05 -1.66 -8.40
CA ALA A 66 -9.43 -1.22 -8.24
C ALA A 66 -10.41 -2.12 -9.00
N PHE A 67 -11.51 -2.49 -8.34
CA PHE A 67 -12.56 -3.32 -8.93
C PHE A 67 -13.94 -2.72 -8.70
N SER A 68 -14.87 -2.99 -9.62
CA SER A 68 -16.29 -2.61 -9.45
C SER A 68 -17.04 -3.52 -8.47
N ASN A 69 -16.50 -4.71 -8.18
CA ASN A 69 -17.10 -5.69 -7.28
C ASN A 69 -16.07 -6.15 -6.25
N LYS A 70 -16.53 -6.54 -5.07
CA LYS A 70 -15.70 -7.14 -4.03
C LYS A 70 -15.00 -8.38 -4.57
N GLN A 71 -13.70 -8.49 -4.32
CA GLN A 71 -12.92 -9.67 -4.67
C GLN A 71 -12.94 -10.68 -3.51
N THR A 72 -13.08 -11.96 -3.86
CA THR A 72 -13.02 -13.09 -2.91
C THR A 72 -11.76 -13.94 -3.10
N GLU A 73 -11.02 -13.69 -4.17
CA GLU A 73 -9.83 -14.44 -4.55
C GLU A 73 -8.72 -13.49 -4.98
N LYS A 74 -7.47 -13.96 -4.83
CA LYS A 74 -6.28 -13.19 -5.16
C LYS A 74 -6.28 -12.79 -6.63
N PRO A 75 -6.10 -11.50 -6.96
CA PRO A 75 -5.96 -11.05 -8.34
C PRO A 75 -4.90 -11.81 -9.12
N ALA A 76 -5.20 -12.09 -10.39
CA ALA A 76 -4.27 -12.78 -11.29
C ALA A 76 -2.99 -11.97 -11.51
N GLY A 77 -1.87 -12.65 -11.71
CA GLY A 77 -0.56 -12.02 -11.96
C GLY A 77 0.20 -11.55 -10.70
N TRP A 78 -0.35 -11.79 -9.52
CA TRP A 78 0.28 -11.47 -8.23
C TRP A 78 0.40 -12.72 -7.36
N GLU A 79 1.47 -12.86 -6.61
CA GLU A 79 1.72 -13.98 -5.71
C GLU A 79 1.07 -13.76 -4.34
N PHE A 80 1.13 -12.54 -3.83
CA PHE A 80 0.60 -12.15 -2.53
C PHE A 80 -0.45 -11.04 -2.65
N TRP A 81 -1.37 -11.02 -1.69
CA TRP A 81 -2.37 -9.96 -1.56
C TRP A 81 -2.87 -9.86 -0.12
N ASP A 82 -3.42 -8.71 0.23
CA ASP A 82 -4.24 -8.54 1.42
C ASP A 82 -5.71 -8.58 1.01
N TYR A 83 -6.53 -9.35 1.73
CA TYR A 83 -7.94 -9.56 1.40
C TYR A 83 -8.84 -8.41 1.87
N HIS A 84 -8.31 -7.47 2.66
CA HIS A 84 -9.06 -6.30 3.10
C HIS A 84 -9.26 -5.33 1.94
N ASP A 85 -10.49 -4.85 1.82
CA ASP A 85 -10.83 -3.75 0.92
C ASP A 85 -10.35 -2.44 1.55
N LEU A 86 -9.40 -1.76 0.90
CA LEU A 86 -8.77 -0.55 1.43
C LEU A 86 -9.69 0.67 1.43
N SER A 87 -10.87 0.54 0.82
CA SER A 87 -11.93 1.54 0.72
C SER A 87 -13.18 1.15 1.52
N GLU A 88 -13.06 0.18 2.44
CA GLU A 88 -14.23 -0.40 3.12
C GLU A 88 -15.07 0.66 3.85
N GLY A 89 -16.30 0.85 3.37
CA GLY A 89 -17.28 1.79 3.93
C GLY A 89 -17.18 3.23 3.43
N ALA A 90 -16.13 3.61 2.69
CA ALA A 90 -16.00 4.92 2.05
C ALA A 90 -16.84 5.04 0.77
N GLY A 91 -17.24 3.90 0.19
CA GLY A 91 -17.89 3.85 -1.13
C GLY A 91 -16.87 3.93 -2.27
N GLY A 92 -17.35 3.84 -3.52
CA GLY A 92 -16.48 3.82 -4.71
C GLY A 92 -16.07 2.42 -5.15
N LYS A 93 -14.86 2.30 -5.70
CA LYS A 93 -14.26 1.03 -6.10
C LYS A 93 -13.84 0.22 -4.88
N TYR A 94 -13.69 -1.09 -5.05
CA TYR A 94 -13.02 -1.96 -4.09
C TYR A 94 -11.53 -1.97 -4.39
N ILE A 95 -10.70 -1.53 -3.45
CA ILE A 95 -9.26 -1.38 -3.64
C ILE A 95 -8.51 -2.47 -2.86
N TYR A 96 -7.59 -3.18 -3.51
CA TYR A 96 -6.79 -4.23 -2.86
C TYR A 96 -5.30 -4.02 -3.08
N MET A 97 -4.50 -4.30 -2.05
CA MET A 97 -3.03 -4.33 -2.14
C MET A 97 -2.54 -5.71 -2.58
N VAL A 98 -1.62 -5.73 -3.53
CA VAL A 98 -1.01 -6.94 -4.10
C VAL A 98 0.49 -6.78 -4.24
N TRP A 99 1.27 -7.86 -4.09
CA TRP A 99 2.72 -7.80 -4.22
C TRP A 99 3.35 -9.13 -4.66
N ASN A 100 4.59 -9.05 -5.15
CA ASN A 100 5.46 -10.17 -5.46
C ASN A 100 6.80 -10.02 -4.73
N LYS A 101 7.50 -11.13 -4.56
CA LYS A 101 8.80 -11.20 -3.90
C LYS A 101 9.85 -11.85 -4.80
N GLY A 102 11.12 -11.49 -4.60
CA GLY A 102 12.24 -12.21 -5.20
C GLY A 102 12.39 -12.13 -6.73
N GLU A 103 11.73 -11.19 -7.40
CA GLU A 103 11.89 -11.03 -8.85
C GLU A 103 13.32 -10.59 -9.19
N ASN A 104 14.08 -11.48 -9.84
CA ASN A 104 15.53 -11.31 -10.01
C ASN A 104 15.94 -10.06 -10.80
N TRP A 105 15.05 -9.53 -11.65
CA TRP A 105 15.27 -8.33 -12.47
C TRP A 105 14.86 -7.03 -11.78
N LEU A 106 14.36 -7.07 -10.54
CA LEU A 106 13.98 -5.89 -9.77
C LEU A 106 14.81 -5.77 -8.49
N ASN A 107 15.20 -4.54 -8.15
CA ASN A 107 15.79 -4.25 -6.84
C ASN A 107 14.70 -4.30 -5.76
N PRO A 108 14.96 -4.82 -4.56
CA PRO A 108 13.99 -4.79 -3.47
C PRO A 108 13.46 -3.39 -3.15
N ILE A 109 12.22 -3.31 -2.67
CA ILE A 109 11.62 -2.08 -2.17
C ILE A 109 12.11 -1.83 -0.75
N VAL A 110 12.56 -0.61 -0.48
CA VAL A 110 13.05 -0.19 0.84
C VAL A 110 12.02 0.63 1.60
N GLU A 111 11.16 1.36 0.88
CA GLU A 111 10.17 2.22 1.52
C GLU A 111 8.91 2.46 0.67
N ILE A 112 7.80 2.71 1.36
CA ILE A 112 6.56 3.26 0.81
C ILE A 112 6.17 4.56 1.51
N ASP A 113 5.45 5.42 0.81
CA ASP A 113 4.85 6.64 1.37
C ASP A 113 3.46 6.87 0.78
N LEU A 114 2.55 7.42 1.57
CA LEU A 114 1.18 7.71 1.18
C LEU A 114 0.95 9.22 1.22
N HIS A 115 0.45 9.77 0.12
CA HIS A 115 0.27 11.21 -0.04
C HIS A 115 -1.17 11.55 -0.40
N VAL A 116 -1.79 12.41 0.41
CA VAL A 116 -3.10 13.00 0.15
C VAL A 116 -2.92 14.23 -0.76
N SER A 117 -3.72 14.32 -1.82
CA SER A 117 -3.73 15.46 -2.73
C SER A 117 -5.17 15.92 -3.02
N GLU A 118 -5.38 17.23 -3.11
CA GLU A 118 -6.68 17.80 -3.49
C GLU A 118 -6.93 17.76 -4.99
N THR A 119 -5.87 17.54 -5.79
CA THR A 119 -5.96 17.51 -7.25
C THR A 119 -5.41 16.19 -7.77
N ARG A 120 -6.02 15.70 -8.85
CA ARG A 120 -5.55 14.47 -9.52
C ARG A 120 -4.13 14.60 -10.08
N GLU A 121 -3.72 15.82 -10.43
CA GLU A 121 -2.52 16.06 -11.24
C GLU A 121 -1.24 16.42 -10.49
N ASN A 122 -1.23 16.54 -9.16
CA ASN A 122 -0.03 17.05 -8.49
C ASN A 122 0.47 16.14 -7.37
N CYS A 123 1.23 15.13 -7.77
CA CYS A 123 1.76 14.15 -6.85
C CYS A 123 3.17 13.70 -7.26
N GLU A 124 4.02 14.58 -7.78
CA GLU A 124 5.44 14.26 -7.85
C GLU A 124 6.04 14.51 -6.47
N LYS A 125 6.34 13.44 -5.73
CA LYS A 125 7.14 13.58 -4.51
C LYS A 125 8.50 14.14 -4.92
N LYS A 126 8.80 15.39 -4.55
CA LYS A 126 10.04 16.08 -4.94
C LYS A 126 11.27 15.24 -4.56
N GLY A 127 11.96 14.71 -5.57
CA GLY A 127 13.15 13.88 -5.42
C GLY A 127 13.20 12.75 -6.46
N VAL A 128 14.33 12.62 -7.15
CA VAL A 128 14.56 11.79 -8.36
C VAL A 128 14.48 10.25 -8.17
N SER A 129 13.85 9.75 -7.11
CA SER A 129 13.91 8.30 -6.80
C SER A 129 12.62 7.65 -6.33
N TRP A 130 11.56 8.41 -6.04
CA TRP A 130 10.27 7.82 -5.69
C TRP A 130 9.46 7.49 -6.94
N THR A 131 8.95 6.27 -7.01
CA THR A 131 8.05 5.83 -8.09
C THR A 131 6.63 5.84 -7.57
N ARG A 132 5.73 6.52 -8.29
CA ARG A 132 4.29 6.55 -7.98
C ARG A 132 3.60 5.28 -8.50
N ILE A 133 2.71 4.70 -7.71
CA ILE A 133 1.72 3.72 -8.20
C ILE A 133 0.53 4.50 -8.76
N ASN A 134 0.20 4.27 -10.03
CA ASN A 134 -0.86 4.99 -10.74
C ASN A 134 -2.26 4.42 -10.43
N GLN A 135 -2.60 4.32 -9.15
CA GLN A 135 -3.92 3.95 -8.65
C GLN A 135 -4.29 4.94 -7.54
N ASP A 136 -5.45 5.57 -7.70
CA ASP A 136 -6.07 6.37 -6.66
C ASP A 136 -6.71 5.44 -5.62
N LEU A 137 -6.30 5.56 -4.36
CA LEU A 137 -6.81 4.69 -3.29
C LEU A 137 -8.22 5.10 -2.83
N CYS A 138 -8.72 6.25 -3.28
CA CYS A 138 -10.08 6.75 -3.03
C CYS A 138 -10.94 6.72 -4.30
N GLU A 139 -10.62 5.84 -5.27
CA GLU A 139 -11.27 5.89 -6.58
C GLU A 139 -12.79 5.70 -6.48
N GLY A 140 -13.54 6.74 -6.82
CA GLY A 140 -14.99 6.71 -6.88
C GLY A 140 -15.70 7.05 -5.57
N SER A 141 -15.00 7.32 -4.47
CA SER A 141 -15.61 7.89 -3.25
C SER A 141 -15.86 9.40 -3.35
N GLY A 142 -15.30 10.06 -4.39
CA GLY A 142 -15.26 11.53 -4.49
C GLY A 142 -14.22 12.10 -3.52
N GLY A 143 -14.05 13.43 -3.45
CA GLY A 143 -13.15 14.06 -2.47
C GLY A 143 -11.68 14.17 -2.90
N SER A 144 -10.77 13.96 -1.95
CA SER A 144 -9.32 14.01 -2.17
C SER A 144 -8.79 12.70 -2.75
N TYR A 145 -7.60 12.76 -3.30
CA TYR A 145 -6.90 11.61 -3.86
C TYR A 145 -5.85 11.13 -2.88
N ILE A 146 -5.65 9.81 -2.78
CA ILE A 146 -4.54 9.24 -2.04
C ILE A 146 -3.68 8.41 -2.98
N TRP A 147 -2.41 8.77 -3.06
CA TRP A 147 -1.44 8.12 -3.93
C TRP A 147 -0.34 7.46 -3.12
N CYS A 148 0.08 6.27 -3.57
CA CYS A 148 1.22 5.58 -2.98
C CYS A 148 2.49 5.77 -3.82
N TYR A 149 3.60 5.97 -3.13
CA TYR A 149 4.96 6.03 -3.67
C TYR A 149 5.78 4.92 -3.08
N PHE A 150 6.78 4.46 -3.84
CA PHE A 150 7.79 3.58 -3.31
C PHE A 150 9.20 3.99 -3.72
N PHE A 151 10.15 3.57 -2.91
CA PHE A 151 11.57 3.75 -3.12
C PHE A 151 12.27 2.39 -3.06
N ARG A 152 13.30 2.22 -3.89
CA ARG A 152 14.13 1.00 -4.00
C ARG A 152 15.57 1.30 -3.63
#